data_AF-A0A2N7RVQ4-F1
#
_entry.id   AF-A0A2N7RVQ4-F1
#
_cell.length_a   1.000
_cell.length_b   1.000
_cell.length_c   1.000
_cell.angle_alpha   90.00
_cell.angle_beta   90.00
_cell.angle_gamma   90.00
#
_symmetry.space_group_name_H-M   'P 1'
#
loop_
_entity.id
_entity.type
_entity.pdbx_description
1 polymer ?
#
loop_
_entity_poly.entity_id
_entity_poly.type
_entity_poly.pdbx_seq_one_letter_code
_entity_poly.pdbx_strand_id
1 'polypeptide(L)'
;MTKQNQLPQPLWSAARMLRSAFPPGIPDTAYGPVLALLYEHFSDRHLAQLMADATGKDAARVLNDIHACAGSKPGTAATDSIRELLNQHGLQAVCAED
;
A
#
# COMPACT_ATOMS: atom_id res chain seq x y z
N MET A 1 -3.76 -21.55 -13.15
CA MET A 1 -2.49 -20.82 -13.24
C MET A 1 -2.75 -19.35 -12.91
N THR A 2 -2.84 -18.98 -11.63
CA THR A 2 -2.97 -17.58 -11.24
C THR A 2 -1.60 -16.92 -11.41
N LYS A 3 -1.48 -16.07 -12.44
CA LYS A 3 -0.26 -15.33 -12.77
C LYS A 3 0.14 -14.52 -11.55
N GLN A 4 1.17 -14.98 -10.86
CA GLN A 4 1.82 -14.26 -9.79
C GLN A 4 2.45 -13.00 -10.40
N ASN A 5 1.75 -11.90 -10.22
CA ASN A 5 2.26 -10.63 -9.71
C ASN A 5 3.76 -10.38 -9.95
N GLN A 6 4.16 -10.17 -11.21
CA GLN A 6 5.39 -9.44 -11.51
C GLN A 6 5.12 -7.98 -11.14
N LEU A 7 5.28 -7.67 -9.85
CA LEU A 7 5.36 -6.30 -9.37
C LEU A 7 6.42 -5.58 -10.22
N PRO A 8 6.08 -4.46 -10.88
CA PRO A 8 7.07 -3.68 -11.61
C PRO A 8 8.22 -3.26 -10.69
N GLN A 9 9.44 -3.22 -11.21
CA GLN A 9 10.65 -2.84 -10.47
C GLN A 9 10.49 -1.61 -9.54
N PRO A 10 9.88 -0.48 -9.95
CA PRO A 10 9.70 0.67 -9.06
C PRO A 10 8.93 0.35 -7.77
N LEU A 11 8.09 -0.69 -7.79
CA LEU A 11 7.30 -1.09 -6.63
C LEU A 11 8.01 -2.13 -5.73
N TRP A 12 9.17 -2.65 -6.12
CA TRP A 12 9.92 -3.59 -5.28
C TRP A 12 10.39 -2.95 -3.98
N SER A 13 10.88 -1.71 -4.05
CA SER A 13 11.29 -0.95 -2.88
C SER A 13 10.10 -0.73 -1.93
N ALA A 14 8.94 -0.35 -2.48
CA ALA A 14 7.70 -0.21 -1.72
C ALA A 14 7.24 -1.52 -1.07
N ALA A 15 7.27 -2.62 -1.83
CA ALA A 15 6.85 -3.93 -1.35
C ALA A 15 7.77 -4.46 -0.25
N ARG A 16 9.08 -4.21 -0.39
CA ARG A 16 10.06 -4.55 0.66
C ARG A 16 9.83 -3.72 1.92
N MET A 17 9.58 -2.43 1.77
CA MET A 17 9.24 -1.56 2.91
C MET A 17 7.99 -2.04 3.64
N LEU A 18 6.90 -2.33 2.91
CA LEU A 18 5.65 -2.82 3.51
C LEU A 18 5.84 -4.14 4.24
N ARG A 19 6.62 -5.07 3.68
CA ARG A 19 6.98 -6.32 4.36
C ARG A 19 7.79 -6.10 5.63
N SER A 20 8.67 -5.08 5.66
CA SER A 20 9.43 -4.73 6.86
C SER A 20 8.57 -4.03 7.92
N ALA A 21 7.62 -3.18 7.51
CA ALA A 21 6.70 -2.49 8.42
C ALA A 21 5.62 -3.42 8.97
N PHE A 22 5.18 -4.40 8.16
CA PHE A 22 4.14 -5.37 8.49
C PHE A 22 4.61 -6.81 8.21
N PRO A 23 5.57 -7.34 8.98
CA PRO A 23 6.05 -8.71 8.81
C PRO A 23 4.97 -9.80 8.90
N PRO A 24 3.96 -9.72 9.80
CA PRO A 24 2.86 -10.69 9.81
C PRO A 24 1.77 -10.43 8.77
N GLY A 25 1.90 -9.36 7.97
CA GLY A 25 0.86 -8.86 7.07
C GLY A 25 0.14 -7.63 7.60
N ILE A 26 -0.52 -6.90 6.70
CA ILE A 26 -1.21 -5.64 7.01
C ILE A 26 -2.54 -5.95 7.72
N PRO A 27 -2.75 -5.50 8.96
CA PRO A 27 -4.04 -5.69 9.65
C PRO A 27 -5.12 -4.81 9.02
N ASP A 28 -6.39 -5.21 9.16
CA ASP A 28 -7.54 -4.50 8.58
C ASP A 28 -7.61 -3.04 9.06
N THR A 29 -7.25 -2.79 10.32
CA THR A 29 -7.17 -1.44 10.92
C THR A 29 -6.10 -0.55 10.28
N ALA A 30 -5.03 -1.12 9.73
CA ALA A 30 -3.99 -0.39 9.01
C ALA A 30 -4.21 -0.40 7.49
N TYR A 31 -5.05 -1.30 6.97
CA TYR A 31 -5.28 -1.45 5.54
C TYR A 31 -5.77 -0.16 4.88
N GLY A 32 -6.84 0.45 5.41
CA GLY A 32 -7.37 1.73 4.90
C GLY A 32 -6.35 2.87 4.97
N PRO A 33 -5.73 3.14 6.14
CA PRO A 33 -4.66 4.12 6.28
C PRO A 33 -3.48 3.95 5.30
N VAL A 34 -2.95 2.73 5.17
CA VAL A 34 -1.84 2.43 4.25
C VAL A 34 -2.26 2.71 2.81
N LEU A 35 -3.47 2.29 2.44
CA LEU A 35 -4.01 2.46 1.10
C LEU A 35 -4.14 3.95 0.77
N ALA A 36 -4.73 4.74 1.67
CA ALA A 36 -4.88 6.18 1.47
C ALA A 36 -3.54 6.92 1.37
N LEU A 37 -2.54 6.53 2.16
CA LEU A 37 -1.20 7.15 2.12
C LEU A 37 -0.49 6.86 0.81
N LEU A 38 -0.48 5.60 0.39
CA LEU A 38 0.19 5.20 -0.84
C LEU A 38 -0.58 5.69 -2.09
N TYR A 39 -1.88 5.97 -1.97
CA TYR A 39 -2.68 6.55 -3.04
C TYR A 39 -2.21 7.95 -3.45
N GLU A 40 -1.63 8.71 -2.52
CA GLU A 40 -1.05 10.03 -2.84
C GLU A 40 0.22 9.92 -3.71
N HIS A 41 0.87 8.75 -3.74
CA HIS A 41 2.17 8.54 -4.38
C HIS A 41 2.13 7.58 -5.57
N PHE A 42 1.15 6.68 -5.63
CA PHE A 42 1.04 5.65 -6.66
C PHE A 42 -0.31 5.71 -7.37
N SER A 43 -0.33 5.46 -8.68
CA SER A 43 -1.57 5.26 -9.42
C SER A 43 -2.35 4.06 -8.90
N ASP A 44 -3.69 4.06 -9.06
CA ASP A 44 -4.60 3.01 -8.58
C ASP A 44 -4.11 1.59 -8.91
N ARG A 45 -3.63 1.41 -10.15
CA ARG A 45 -3.14 0.13 -10.65
C ARG A 45 -1.88 -0.35 -9.91
N HIS A 46 -0.91 0.55 -9.72
CA HIS A 46 0.33 0.24 -9.00
C HIS A 46 0.06 -0.03 -7.52
N LEU A 47 -0.79 0.78 -6.91
CA LEU A 47 -1.21 0.58 -5.52
C LEU A 47 -1.93 -0.77 -5.35
N ALA A 48 -2.86 -1.10 -6.26
CA ALA A 48 -3.57 -2.37 -6.22
C ALA A 48 -2.64 -3.57 -6.32
N GLN A 49 -1.64 -3.53 -7.20
CA GLN A 49 -0.63 -4.60 -7.31
C GLN A 49 0.26 -4.71 -6.08
N LEU A 50 0.66 -3.58 -5.49
CA LEU A 50 1.49 -3.54 -4.30
C LEU A 50 0.77 -4.11 -3.08
N MET A 51 -0.48 -3.67 -2.87
CA MET A 51 -1.30 -4.14 -1.77
C MET A 51 -1.76 -5.58 -1.96
N ALA A 52 -2.02 -6.02 -3.20
CA ALA A 52 -2.28 -7.42 -3.50
C ALA A 52 -1.10 -8.32 -3.11
N ASP A 53 0.13 -7.88 -3.40
CA ASP A 53 1.35 -8.59 -2.96
C ASP A 53 1.49 -8.64 -1.45
N ALA A 54 1.30 -7.50 -0.78
CA ALA A 54 1.50 -7.37 0.65
C ALA A 54 0.42 -8.09 1.48
N THR A 55 -0.81 -8.17 0.96
CA THR A 55 -1.95 -8.79 1.67
C THR A 55 -2.30 -10.19 1.16
N GLY A 56 -1.72 -10.62 0.04
CA GLY A 56 -2.11 -11.85 -0.66
C GLY A 56 -3.52 -11.80 -1.28
N LYS A 57 -4.15 -10.62 -1.33
CA LYS A 57 -5.48 -10.42 -1.95
C LYS A 57 -5.37 -10.33 -3.47
N ASP A 58 -6.49 -10.49 -4.15
CA ASP A 58 -6.58 -10.25 -5.59
C ASP A 58 -6.48 -8.74 -5.91
N ALA A 59 -5.68 -8.37 -6.91
CA ALA A 59 -5.48 -6.97 -7.29
C ALA A 59 -6.78 -6.29 -7.75
N ALA A 60 -7.72 -7.01 -8.38
CA ALA A 60 -9.01 -6.45 -8.76
C ALA A 60 -9.88 -6.15 -7.53
N ARG A 61 -9.79 -6.99 -6.49
CA ARG A 61 -10.45 -6.73 -5.21
C ARG A 61 -9.88 -5.50 -4.53
N VAL A 62 -8.55 -5.42 -4.46
CA VAL A 62 -7.91 -4.24 -3.88
C VAL A 62 -8.28 -2.99 -4.65
N LEU A 63 -8.25 -3.01 -5.99
CA LEU A 63 -8.65 -1.87 -6.82
C LEU A 63 -10.06 -1.38 -6.48
N ASN A 64 -11.01 -2.30 -6.26
CA ASN A 64 -12.35 -1.95 -5.81
C ASN A 64 -12.34 -1.26 -4.43
N ASP A 65 -11.55 -1.78 -3.49
CA ASP A 65 -11.36 -1.18 -2.16
C ASP A 65 -10.74 0.24 -2.27
N ILE A 66 -9.80 0.47 -3.21
CA ILE A 66 -9.23 1.81 -3.48
C ILE A 66 -10.33 2.78 -3.88
N HIS A 67 -11.14 2.40 -4.86
CA HIS A 67 -12.23 3.26 -5.37
C HIS A 67 -13.28 3.54 -4.29
N ALA A 68 -13.60 2.55 -3.44
CA ALA A 68 -14.49 2.72 -2.31
C ALA A 68 -13.88 3.63 -1.21
N CYS A 69 -12.58 3.50 -0.97
CA CYS A 69 -11.84 4.29 0.02
C CYS A 69 -11.61 5.73 -0.44
N ALA A 70 -11.40 5.99 -1.74
CA ALA A 70 -11.22 7.35 -2.27
C ALA A 70 -12.45 8.25 -2.00
N GLY A 71 -13.65 7.67 -1.88
CA GLY A 71 -14.86 8.38 -1.47
C GLY A 71 -15.00 8.56 0.04
N SER A 72 -14.23 7.83 0.85
CA SER A 72 -14.33 7.79 2.31
C SER A 72 -13.07 8.40 2.94
N LYS A 73 -13.19 9.64 3.44
CA LYS A 73 -12.07 10.33 4.10
C LYS A 73 -11.48 9.44 5.21
N PRO A 74 -10.22 8.99 5.11
CA PRO A 74 -9.61 8.15 6.14
C PRO A 74 -9.49 8.96 7.44
N GLY A 75 -9.79 8.32 8.57
CA GLY A 75 -9.68 8.94 9.88
C GLY A 75 -8.25 9.44 10.13
N THR A 76 -8.08 10.76 10.18
CA THR A 76 -6.79 11.44 10.13
C THR A 76 -5.78 10.97 11.17
N ALA A 77 -6.22 10.56 12.36
CA ALA A 77 -5.34 10.09 13.43
C ALA A 77 -4.68 8.72 13.13
N ALA A 78 -5.43 7.76 12.58
CA ALA A 78 -4.87 6.44 12.24
C ALA A 78 -3.92 6.53 11.04
N THR A 79 -4.25 7.40 10.09
CA THR A 79 -3.40 7.69 8.92
C THR A 79 -2.07 8.29 9.33
N ASP A 80 -2.04 9.21 10.29
CA ASP A 80 -0.82 9.87 10.72
C ASP A 80 0.18 8.90 11.38
N SER A 81 -0.29 8.06 12.31
CA SER A 81 0.58 7.06 12.95
C SER A 81 1.15 6.05 11.96
N ILE A 82 0.36 5.63 10.96
CA ILE A 82 0.83 4.72 9.91
C ILE A 82 1.80 5.44 8.97
N ARG A 83 1.60 6.73 8.69
CA ARG A 83 2.54 7.55 7.92
C ARG A 83 3.89 7.60 8.61
N GLU A 84 3.93 7.90 9.89
CA GLU A 84 5.17 7.93 10.68
C GLU A 84 5.87 6.57 10.69
N LEU A 85 5.11 5.47 10.85
CA LEU A 85 5.65 4.11 10.80
C LEU A 85 6.30 3.84 9.43
N LEU A 86 5.56 4.06 8.34
CA LEU A 86 6.09 3.83 6.99
C LEU A 86 7.30 4.74 6.70
N ASN A 87 7.30 5.96 7.22
CA ASN A 87 8.42 6.88 7.05
C ASN A 87 9.70 6.37 7.72
N GLN A 88 9.59 5.78 8.91
CA GLN A 88 10.71 5.12 9.59
C GLN A 88 11.25 3.91 8.82
N HIS A 89 10.40 3.25 8.03
CA HIS A 89 10.80 2.12 7.19
C HIS A 89 11.28 2.51 5.79
N GLY A 90 11.27 3.81 5.43
CA GLY A 90 11.83 4.32 4.19
C GLY A 90 10.82 4.77 3.13
N LEU A 91 9.58 5.10 3.51
CA LEU A 91 8.55 5.61 2.58
C LEU A 91 9.05 6.78 1.72
N GLN A 92 9.79 7.69 2.34
CA GLN A 92 10.41 8.84 1.67
C GLN A 92 11.47 8.46 0.64
N ALA A 93 12.16 7.33 0.78
CA ALA A 93 13.09 6.83 -0.26
C ALA A 93 12.33 6.20 -1.44
N VAL A 94 11.18 5.60 -1.18
CA VAL A 94 10.33 4.96 -2.19
C VAL A 94 9.53 6.00 -2.99
N CYS A 95 9.12 7.10 -2.36
CA CYS A 95 8.39 8.19 -3.01
C CYS A 95 9.28 9.19 -3.74
N ALA A 96 10.59 9.18 -3.52
CA ALA A 96 11.54 10.09 -4.14
C ALA A 96 12.09 9.59 -5.49
N GLU A 97 11.75 8.38 -5.91
CA GLU A 97 12.15 7.84 -7.21
C GLU A 97 11.13 8.25 -8.29
N ASP A 98 11.20 9.52 -8.70
CA ASP A 98 10.63 10.06 -9.95
C ASP A 98 11.63 9.86 -11.11
#